data_AF-A0A2U2SK00-F1
#
_entry.id   AF-A0A2U2SK00-F1
#
_cell.length_a   1.000
_cell.length_b   1.000
_cell.length_c   1.000
_cell.angle_alpha   90.00
_cell.angle_beta   90.00
_cell.angle_gamma   90.00
#
_symmetry.space_group_name_H-M   'P 1'
#
loop_
_entity.id
_entity.type
_entity.pdbx_description
1 polymer ?
#
loop_
_entity_poly.entity_id
_entity_poly.type
_entity_poly.pdbx_seq_one_letter_code
_entity_poly.pdbx_strand_id
1 'polypeptide(L)'
;MNRFRKSIQALSVLILFVALTGCNLGQAAQPTPTEVDVSVVMTSAAATAFVQLTEIAGLATATLPPTATATQAATPTLAETPSVVVESTTSAPPPLVIGVTDTPAQPGLPTQPGSPTAIPSFTPLPAVGGAPTVPAPLCKDAKYVADITVPDYTQFKPWEKFYKIWRMQNTGTCTWDEGFYFAAWAGPPSMGLNLNPWKIMEKSQFIPPGGVVDIGINMYAPGDPGEYVAHWSWYDDNGKPFGQSVTVVIVVVK
;
A
#
# COMPACT_ATOMS: atom_id res chain seq x y z
N MET A 1 55.81 33.80 30.25
CA MET A 1 54.56 33.19 29.74
C MET A 1 54.50 32.95 28.23
N ASN A 2 55.13 33.76 27.37
CA ASN A 2 55.02 33.61 25.89
C ASN A 2 55.82 32.45 25.27
N ARG A 3 56.90 31.97 25.90
CA ARG A 3 57.68 30.85 25.34
C ARG A 3 56.97 29.49 25.53
N PHE A 4 56.24 29.32 26.63
CA PHE A 4 55.49 28.09 26.93
C PHE A 4 54.31 27.88 25.97
N ARG A 5 53.60 28.96 25.61
CA ARG A 5 52.51 28.94 24.62
C ARG A 5 53.00 28.60 23.20
N LYS A 6 54.19 29.10 22.83
CA LYS A 6 54.82 28.77 21.53
C LYS A 6 55.27 27.32 21.46
N SER A 7 55.80 26.76 22.56
CA SER A 7 56.17 25.35 22.62
C SER A 7 54.96 24.41 22.54
N ILE A 8 53.84 24.77 23.20
CA ILE A 8 52.59 23.99 23.11
C ILE A 8 52.02 24.05 21.68
N GLN A 9 51.99 25.23 21.05
CA GLN A 9 51.53 25.36 19.66
C GLN A 9 52.41 24.60 18.68
N ALA A 10 53.74 24.59 18.87
CA ALA A 10 54.65 23.81 18.04
C ALA A 10 54.43 22.29 18.20
N LEU A 11 54.17 21.83 19.44
CA LEU A 11 53.89 20.42 19.72
C LEU A 11 52.54 19.98 19.12
N SER A 12 51.51 20.83 19.19
CA SER A 12 50.19 20.56 18.59
C SER A 12 50.25 20.48 17.07
N VAL A 13 51.05 21.34 16.42
CA VAL A 13 51.23 21.31 14.96
C VAL A 13 52.03 20.07 14.53
N LEU A 14 53.03 19.65 15.31
CA LEU A 14 53.81 18.45 15.04
C LEU A 14 52.96 17.16 15.15
N ILE A 15 52.08 17.08 16.17
CA ILE A 15 51.18 15.93 16.35
C ILE A 15 50.13 15.87 15.22
N LEU A 16 49.62 17.02 14.77
CA LEU A 16 48.67 17.08 13.66
C LEU A 16 49.31 16.63 12.34
N PHE A 17 50.59 16.95 12.10
CA PHE A 17 51.32 16.56 10.89
C PHE A 17 51.63 15.06 10.83
N VAL A 18 51.90 14.43 11.98
CA VAL A 18 52.14 12.98 12.08
C VAL A 18 50.84 12.19 11.87
N ALA A 19 49.69 12.72 12.29
CA ALA A 19 48.39 12.08 12.05
C ALA A 19 47.95 12.13 10.58
N LEU A 20 48.33 13.18 9.84
CA LEU A 20 47.96 13.36 8.42
C LEU A 20 48.78 12.50 7.44
N THR A 21 49.87 11.87 7.89
CA THR A 21 50.76 11.04 7.05
C THR A 21 50.56 9.53 7.24
N GLY A 22 49.61 9.10 8.09
CA GLY A 22 49.37 7.70 8.44
C GLY A 22 48.51 6.86 7.49
N CYS A 23 47.92 7.43 6.42
CA CYS A 23 47.01 6.70 5.53
C CYS A 23 47.62 6.30 4.18
N ASN A 24 48.81 5.70 4.15
CA ASN A 24 49.31 5.09 2.91
C ASN A 24 50.14 3.79 3.09
N LEU A 25 49.80 2.97 4.09
CA LEU A 25 50.29 1.60 4.20
C LEU A 25 49.14 0.62 3.97
N GLY A 26 49.07 0.09 2.74
CA GLY A 26 48.29 -1.12 2.45
C GLY A 26 47.07 -0.94 1.55
N GLN A 27 47.22 -0.35 0.36
CA GLN A 27 46.31 -0.72 -0.74
C GLN A 27 46.76 -2.08 -1.29
N ALA A 28 46.04 -3.14 -0.95
CA ALA A 28 46.10 -4.39 -1.70
C ALA A 28 45.60 -4.12 -3.13
N ALA A 29 46.26 -4.71 -4.12
CA ALA A 29 45.91 -4.59 -5.52
C ALA A 29 44.45 -4.99 -5.76
N GLN A 30 43.74 -4.14 -6.50
CA GLN A 30 42.39 -4.35 -6.99
C GLN A 30 42.35 -5.57 -7.95
N PRO A 31 41.49 -6.58 -7.73
CA PRO A 31 41.26 -7.59 -8.74
C PRO A 31 40.35 -7.03 -9.85
N THR A 32 40.86 -7.07 -11.07
CA THR A 32 40.11 -6.91 -12.33
C THR A 32 38.97 -7.92 -12.39
N PRO A 33 37.74 -7.53 -12.79
CA PRO A 33 36.66 -8.50 -12.98
C PRO A 33 36.93 -9.27 -14.28
N THR A 34 37.37 -10.52 -14.15
CA THR A 34 37.31 -11.50 -15.23
C THR A 34 35.98 -12.23 -15.12
N GLU A 35 35.27 -12.28 -16.24
CA GLU A 35 34.03 -12.97 -16.49
C GLU A 35 34.10 -14.48 -16.12
N VAL A 36 32.94 -15.03 -15.72
CA VAL A 36 32.49 -16.44 -15.85
C VAL A 36 32.19 -17.25 -14.55
N ASP A 37 30.98 -17.83 -14.59
CA ASP A 37 30.32 -18.94 -13.87
C ASP A 37 29.65 -18.72 -12.50
N VAL A 38 28.30 -18.65 -12.53
CA VAL A 38 27.40 -18.54 -11.37
C VAL A 38 26.87 -19.93 -10.95
N SER A 39 27.78 -20.89 -10.85
CA SER A 39 27.48 -22.19 -10.25
C SER A 39 28.52 -22.42 -9.16
N VAL A 40 28.07 -22.79 -7.96
CA VAL A 40 28.90 -23.24 -6.82
C VAL A 40 29.43 -22.14 -5.86
N VAL A 41 28.55 -21.38 -5.18
CA VAL A 41 28.84 -20.89 -3.80
C VAL A 41 27.54 -20.76 -2.98
N MET A 42 27.17 -21.83 -2.29
CA MET A 42 26.24 -21.79 -1.13
C MET A 42 26.79 -22.70 -0.04
N THR A 43 27.92 -22.34 0.58
CA THR A 43 28.34 -22.95 1.85
C THR A 43 29.29 -22.00 2.58
N SER A 44 28.98 -21.76 3.86
CA SER A 44 29.80 -21.13 4.92
C SER A 44 29.65 -19.62 5.17
N ALA A 45 28.72 -19.26 6.05
CA ALA A 45 28.85 -18.09 6.93
C ALA A 45 27.89 -18.20 8.13
N ALA A 46 28.32 -18.83 9.23
CA ALA A 46 27.79 -18.59 10.58
C ALA A 46 28.69 -19.25 11.65
N ALA A 47 29.83 -18.65 11.99
CA ALA A 47 30.57 -19.00 13.21
C ALA A 47 31.59 -17.91 13.57
N THR A 48 31.14 -16.81 14.19
CA THR A 48 31.98 -16.05 15.15
C THR A 48 31.17 -14.97 15.86
N ALA A 49 30.64 -15.31 17.03
CA ALA A 49 30.53 -14.37 18.15
C ALA A 49 30.33 -15.18 19.44
N PHE A 50 31.02 -14.76 20.50
CA PHE A 50 30.91 -15.24 21.89
C PHE A 50 31.71 -16.48 22.29
N VAL A 51 33.03 -16.32 22.32
CA VAL A 51 33.84 -16.85 23.43
C VAL A 51 34.31 -15.63 24.23
N GLN A 52 34.08 -15.67 25.55
CA GLN A 52 34.71 -14.90 26.65
C GLN A 52 33.64 -14.48 27.68
N LEU A 53 33.20 -15.42 28.54
CA LEU A 53 33.26 -15.27 30.00
C LEU A 53 32.89 -16.60 30.66
N THR A 54 33.90 -17.30 31.15
CA THR A 54 33.74 -18.42 32.09
C THR A 54 33.71 -17.84 33.51
N GLU A 55 33.02 -18.57 34.41
CA GLU A 55 33.07 -18.50 35.88
C GLU A 55 31.99 -17.67 36.60
N ILE A 56 30.87 -18.34 36.91
CA ILE A 56 30.45 -18.52 38.30
C ILE A 56 29.60 -19.79 38.41
N ALA A 57 30.18 -20.80 39.06
CA ALA A 57 29.50 -22.00 39.50
C ALA A 57 28.77 -21.75 40.83
N GLY A 58 27.62 -22.41 40.99
CA GLY A 58 27.07 -22.76 42.30
C GLY A 58 25.90 -21.90 42.76
N LEU A 59 24.69 -22.38 42.53
CA LEU A 59 23.67 -22.57 43.56
C LEU A 59 22.56 -23.46 42.99
N ALA A 60 22.37 -24.60 43.66
CA ALA A 60 21.39 -25.62 43.32
C ALA A 60 19.97 -25.02 43.28
N THR A 61 19.25 -25.25 42.19
CA THR A 61 17.78 -25.11 42.16
C THR A 61 17.21 -26.46 41.75
N ALA A 62 16.30 -26.96 42.58
CA ALA A 62 15.72 -28.29 42.46
C ALA A 62 15.03 -28.50 41.11
N THR A 63 15.40 -29.57 40.42
CA THR A 63 14.73 -30.07 39.22
C THR A 63 13.31 -30.51 39.62
N LEU A 64 12.29 -29.80 39.14
CA LEU A 64 10.92 -30.30 39.23
C LEU A 64 10.78 -31.52 38.30
N PRO A 65 10.14 -32.62 38.75
CA PRO A 65 9.92 -33.79 37.91
C PRO A 65 8.98 -33.46 36.73
N PRO A 66 9.11 -34.15 35.59
CA PRO A 66 8.22 -33.94 34.44
C PRO A 66 6.78 -34.29 34.85
N THR A 67 5.89 -33.31 34.77
CA THR A 67 4.45 -33.54 34.93
C THR A 67 3.95 -34.33 33.73
N ALA A 68 3.27 -35.44 34.04
CA ALA A 68 2.77 -36.40 33.07
C ALA A 68 1.86 -35.76 32.02
N THR A 69 2.09 -36.17 30.76
CA THR A 69 1.23 -36.00 29.60
C THR A 69 -0.22 -36.32 29.94
N ALA A 70 -1.12 -35.34 29.81
CA ALA A 70 -2.55 -35.60 29.82
C ALA A 70 -2.95 -36.27 28.51
N THR A 71 -3.19 -37.58 28.58
CA THR A 71 -3.92 -38.37 27.58
C THR A 71 -5.29 -37.72 27.37
N GLN A 72 -5.52 -37.12 26.21
CA GLN A 72 -6.85 -36.65 25.84
C GLN A 72 -7.77 -37.85 25.59
N ALA A 73 -8.81 -37.94 26.40
CA ALA A 73 -9.89 -38.90 26.26
C ALA A 73 -10.67 -38.66 24.96
N ALA A 74 -11.01 -39.75 24.28
CA ALA A 74 -11.87 -39.73 23.10
C ALA A 74 -13.31 -39.32 23.47
N THR A 75 -13.86 -38.46 22.62
CA THR A 75 -15.27 -38.39 22.14
C THR A 75 -16.39 -38.25 23.17
N PRO A 76 -17.25 -37.25 22.98
CA PRO A 76 -18.63 -37.61 22.64
C PRO A 76 -19.10 -37.02 21.31
N THR A 77 -19.69 -37.91 20.51
CA THR A 77 -20.56 -37.68 19.38
C THR A 77 -21.62 -36.64 19.72
N LEU A 78 -21.60 -35.49 19.05
CA LEU A 78 -22.70 -34.54 19.11
C LEU A 78 -23.77 -34.98 18.09
N ALA A 79 -24.97 -35.17 18.61
CA ALA A 79 -26.16 -35.60 17.90
C ALA A 79 -26.55 -34.65 16.77
N GLU A 80 -26.97 -35.24 15.65
CA GLU A 80 -27.71 -34.56 14.58
C GLU A 80 -28.95 -33.87 15.17
N THR A 81 -29.14 -32.60 14.84
CA THR A 81 -30.35 -31.83 15.17
C THR A 81 -30.74 -31.05 13.90
N PRO A 82 -32.03 -31.01 13.53
CA PRO A 82 -32.45 -31.07 12.13
C PRO A 82 -32.39 -29.74 11.39
N SER A 83 -32.32 -29.87 10.06
CA SER A 83 -32.49 -28.83 9.07
C SER A 83 -33.78 -28.02 9.30
N VAL A 84 -33.62 -26.74 9.65
CA VAL A 84 -34.70 -25.76 9.54
C VAL A 84 -34.71 -25.27 8.09
N VAL A 85 -35.76 -25.68 7.38
CA VAL A 85 -36.16 -25.15 6.08
C VAL A 85 -36.52 -23.68 6.29
N VAL A 86 -35.70 -22.75 5.80
CA VAL A 86 -36.10 -21.35 5.68
C VAL A 86 -36.78 -21.19 4.34
N GLU A 87 -38.09 -21.04 4.43
CA GLU A 87 -39.04 -20.83 3.34
C GLU A 87 -38.77 -19.48 2.64
N SER A 88 -38.71 -19.53 1.32
CA SER A 88 -38.48 -18.39 0.43
C SER A 88 -39.76 -17.56 0.29
N THR A 89 -39.90 -16.47 1.06
CA THR A 89 -40.96 -15.49 0.78
C THR A 89 -40.47 -14.47 -0.25
N THR A 90 -40.80 -14.74 -1.52
CA THR A 90 -40.74 -13.78 -2.63
C THR A 90 -41.77 -12.67 -2.40
N SER A 91 -41.33 -11.53 -1.85
CA SER A 91 -42.16 -10.32 -1.77
C SER A 91 -41.87 -9.41 -2.96
N ALA A 92 -42.71 -9.50 -3.99
CA ALA A 92 -42.77 -8.54 -5.08
C ALA A 92 -43.32 -7.18 -4.58
N PRO A 93 -42.73 -6.03 -4.94
CA PRO A 93 -43.32 -4.73 -4.64
C PRO A 93 -44.53 -4.44 -5.55
N PRO A 94 -45.60 -3.80 -5.04
CA PRO A 94 -46.74 -3.37 -5.85
C PRO A 94 -46.37 -2.21 -6.79
N PRO A 95 -47.08 -2.05 -7.94
CA PRO A 95 -46.85 -0.93 -8.84
C PRO A 95 -47.34 0.38 -8.22
N LEU A 96 -46.45 1.38 -8.14
CA LEU A 96 -46.84 2.76 -7.81
C LEU A 96 -47.66 3.32 -8.98
N VAL A 97 -48.94 3.57 -8.71
CA VAL A 97 -49.86 4.29 -9.58
C VAL A 97 -49.49 5.77 -9.61
N ILE A 98 -49.32 6.27 -10.83
CA ILE A 98 -49.16 7.68 -11.18
C ILE A 98 -50.50 8.39 -10.91
N GLY A 99 -50.46 9.46 -10.13
CA GLY A 99 -51.65 10.28 -9.83
C GLY A 99 -51.32 11.74 -9.56
N VAL A 100 -51.79 12.59 -10.50
CA VAL A 100 -52.31 13.95 -10.33
C VAL A 100 -51.27 15.06 -10.08
N THR A 101 -50.89 15.82 -11.11
CA THR A 101 -51.50 17.11 -11.54
C THR A 101 -51.50 18.17 -10.44
N ASP A 102 -50.52 19.08 -10.45
CA ASP A 102 -50.83 20.50 -10.24
C ASP A 102 -49.69 21.39 -10.76
N THR A 103 -50.00 22.13 -11.82
CA THR A 103 -49.16 23.20 -12.37
C THR A 103 -49.75 24.52 -11.89
N PRO A 104 -49.03 25.33 -11.10
CA PRO A 104 -49.49 26.67 -10.77
C PRO A 104 -49.39 27.55 -12.03
N ALA A 105 -50.54 27.88 -12.61
CA ALA A 105 -50.67 28.90 -13.64
C ALA A 105 -50.38 30.29 -13.02
N GLN A 106 -49.33 30.95 -13.51
CA GLN A 106 -48.99 32.32 -13.12
C GLN A 106 -49.81 33.33 -13.94
N PRO A 107 -50.41 34.37 -13.32
CA PRO A 107 -51.17 35.41 -14.01
C PRO A 107 -50.31 36.26 -14.94
N GLY A 108 -50.93 36.65 -16.06
CA GLY A 108 -50.29 37.22 -17.24
C GLY A 108 -49.65 38.60 -17.09
N LEU A 109 -48.67 38.84 -17.97
CA LEU A 109 -48.04 40.12 -18.25
C LEU A 109 -48.55 40.64 -19.61
N PRO A 110 -48.89 41.92 -19.76
CA PRO A 110 -49.47 42.46 -21.00
C PRO A 110 -48.43 42.49 -22.13
N THR A 111 -48.82 41.95 -23.29
CA THR A 111 -48.10 42.03 -24.56
C THR A 111 -48.28 43.42 -25.18
N GLN A 112 -47.17 44.11 -25.43
CA GLN A 112 -47.11 45.30 -26.29
C GLN A 112 -46.72 44.87 -27.72
N PRO A 113 -47.39 45.36 -28.78
CA PRO A 113 -46.96 45.13 -30.15
C PRO A 113 -45.97 46.22 -30.59
N GLY A 114 -44.76 45.83 -30.99
CA GLY A 114 -43.75 46.76 -31.49
C GLY A 114 -42.64 46.09 -32.31
N SER A 115 -42.77 46.19 -33.64
CA SER A 115 -41.73 46.17 -34.69
C SER A 115 -40.82 44.93 -34.90
N PRO A 116 -40.84 44.30 -36.10
CA PRO A 116 -39.83 43.31 -36.48
C PRO A 116 -38.54 44.00 -36.95
N THR A 117 -37.53 44.06 -36.09
CA THR A 117 -36.15 44.34 -36.54
C THR A 117 -35.54 43.03 -37.03
N ALA A 118 -35.27 42.93 -38.33
CA ALA A 118 -34.61 41.79 -38.95
C ALA A 118 -33.22 41.59 -38.34
N ILE A 119 -33.02 40.46 -37.69
CA ILE A 119 -31.73 39.99 -37.19
C ILE A 119 -31.04 39.26 -38.35
N PRO A 120 -29.77 39.54 -38.70
CA PRO A 120 -29.07 38.78 -39.71
C PRO A 120 -28.94 37.32 -39.25
N SER A 121 -29.53 36.41 -40.04
CA SER A 121 -29.42 34.97 -39.85
C SER A 121 -27.99 34.53 -40.15
N PHE A 122 -27.17 34.35 -39.10
CA PHE A 122 -25.93 33.60 -39.22
C PHE A 122 -26.30 32.13 -39.40
N THR A 123 -26.27 31.64 -40.64
CA THR A 123 -26.31 30.20 -40.92
C THR A 123 -25.06 29.59 -40.29
N PRO A 124 -25.15 28.77 -39.23
CA PRO A 124 -23.98 28.12 -38.68
C PRO A 124 -23.40 27.18 -39.74
N LEU A 125 -22.11 27.33 -40.01
CA LEU A 125 -21.32 26.41 -40.82
C LEU A 125 -21.51 24.98 -40.25
N PRO A 126 -21.62 23.93 -41.08
CA PRO A 126 -21.70 22.56 -40.57
C PRO A 126 -20.53 22.32 -39.62
N ALA A 127 -20.86 22.06 -38.35
CA ALA A 127 -19.89 21.58 -37.38
C ALA A 127 -19.27 20.31 -37.98
N VAL A 128 -17.98 20.36 -38.29
CA VAL A 128 -17.18 19.17 -38.57
C VAL A 128 -17.18 18.39 -37.25
N GLY A 129 -18.19 17.55 -37.08
CA GLY A 129 -18.34 16.66 -35.95
C GLY A 129 -17.23 15.63 -36.01
N GLY A 130 -16.10 15.94 -35.37
CA GLY A 130 -15.18 14.91 -34.93
C GLY A 130 -15.97 13.99 -34.02
N ALA A 131 -16.19 12.74 -34.44
CA ALA A 131 -16.70 11.72 -33.56
C ALA A 131 -15.81 11.69 -32.30
N PRO A 132 -16.37 11.52 -31.08
CA PRO A 132 -15.56 11.36 -29.89
C PRO A 132 -14.63 10.17 -30.12
N THR A 133 -13.34 10.44 -30.30
CA THR A 133 -12.31 9.42 -30.43
C THR A 133 -12.20 8.74 -29.07
N VAL A 134 -12.83 7.57 -28.94
CA VAL A 134 -12.62 6.71 -27.77
C VAL A 134 -11.13 6.37 -27.75
N PRO A 135 -10.37 6.74 -26.70
CA PRO A 135 -8.97 6.38 -26.61
C PRO A 135 -8.81 4.87 -26.73
N ALA A 136 -7.80 4.42 -27.47
CA ALA A 136 -7.50 2.99 -27.55
C ALA A 136 -7.28 2.41 -26.13
N PRO A 137 -7.77 1.19 -25.84
CA PRO A 137 -7.60 0.59 -24.52
C PRO A 137 -6.11 0.46 -24.17
N LEU A 138 -5.74 0.87 -22.95
CA LEU A 138 -4.39 0.71 -22.45
C LEU A 138 -4.09 -0.77 -22.16
N CYS A 139 -2.85 -1.19 -22.39
CA CYS A 139 -2.40 -2.55 -22.04
C CYS A 139 -2.44 -2.78 -20.53
N LYS A 140 -1.78 -1.92 -19.75
CA LYS A 140 -1.77 -1.97 -18.28
C LYS A 140 -2.64 -0.84 -17.75
N ASP A 141 -3.78 -1.17 -17.15
CA ASP A 141 -4.66 -0.19 -16.53
C ASP A 141 -5.43 -0.81 -15.37
N ALA A 142 -5.64 -0.04 -14.32
CA ALA A 142 -6.25 -0.47 -13.07
C ALA A 142 -7.33 0.52 -12.63
N LYS A 143 -8.42 0.01 -12.08
CA LYS A 143 -9.51 0.81 -11.56
C LYS A 143 -9.85 0.41 -10.12
N TYR A 144 -10.07 1.41 -9.28
CA TYR A 144 -10.61 1.20 -7.95
C TYR A 144 -12.08 0.74 -8.03
N VAL A 145 -12.40 -0.29 -7.25
CA VAL A 145 -13.77 -0.81 -7.14
C VAL A 145 -14.37 -0.41 -5.80
N ALA A 146 -13.69 -0.71 -4.69
CA ALA A 146 -14.20 -0.45 -3.35
C ALA A 146 -13.12 -0.55 -2.27
N ASP A 147 -13.34 0.13 -1.16
CA ASP A 147 -12.72 -0.18 0.12
C ASP A 147 -13.50 -1.32 0.78
N ILE A 148 -12.82 -2.43 1.04
CA ILE A 148 -13.47 -3.62 1.60
C ILE A 148 -13.52 -3.58 3.12
N THR A 149 -12.50 -3.01 3.78
CA THR A 149 -12.42 -3.00 5.26
C THR A 149 -12.52 -1.62 5.88
N VAL A 150 -11.56 -0.73 5.61
CA VAL A 150 -11.41 0.56 6.30
C VAL A 150 -11.92 1.67 5.38
N PRO A 151 -13.13 2.20 5.56
CA PRO A 151 -13.58 3.39 4.84
C PRO A 151 -12.73 4.61 5.19
N ASP A 152 -12.81 5.63 4.35
CA ASP A 152 -12.15 6.90 4.63
C ASP A 152 -12.66 7.52 5.94
N TYR A 153 -11.73 8.18 6.64
CA TYR A 153 -11.95 8.83 7.94
C TYR A 153 -12.27 7.88 9.09
N THR A 154 -11.99 6.57 8.93
CA THR A 154 -12.08 5.62 10.05
C THR A 154 -11.17 6.08 11.19
N GLN A 155 -11.70 6.04 12.42
CA GLN A 155 -11.00 6.47 13.61
C GLN A 155 -10.21 5.32 14.23
N PHE A 156 -8.96 5.59 14.60
CA PHE A 156 -8.06 4.66 15.27
C PHE A 156 -7.38 5.33 16.45
N LYS A 157 -6.94 4.53 17.43
CA LYS A 157 -6.04 5.00 18.50
C LYS A 157 -4.61 5.14 17.97
N PRO A 158 -3.77 5.95 18.64
CA PRO A 158 -2.34 5.97 18.39
C PRO A 158 -1.73 4.57 18.32
N TRP A 159 -0.92 4.31 17.28
CA TRP A 159 -0.24 3.02 17.06
C TRP A 159 -1.16 1.81 16.91
N GLU A 160 -2.46 2.01 16.73
CA GLU A 160 -3.39 0.91 16.50
C GLU A 160 -3.10 0.24 15.17
N LYS A 161 -3.03 -1.10 15.20
CA LYS A 161 -2.86 -1.92 13.99
C LYS A 161 -4.21 -2.06 13.30
N PHE A 162 -4.23 -1.86 11.99
CA PHE A 162 -5.40 -2.13 11.16
C PHE A 162 -5.04 -2.84 9.86
N TYR A 163 -6.03 -3.47 9.24
CA TYR A 163 -5.87 -4.19 7.98
C TYR A 163 -6.72 -3.54 6.89
N LYS A 164 -6.06 -2.86 5.95
CA LYS A 164 -6.71 -2.17 4.83
C LYS A 164 -6.77 -3.12 3.64
N ILE A 165 -7.96 -3.33 3.11
CA ILE A 165 -8.19 -4.08 1.87
C ILE A 165 -8.82 -3.16 0.85
N TRP A 166 -8.17 -3.01 -0.31
CA TRP A 166 -8.76 -2.40 -1.50
C TRP A 166 -9.15 -3.47 -2.50
N ARG A 167 -10.31 -3.32 -3.13
CA ARG A 167 -10.68 -4.09 -4.31
C ARG A 167 -10.31 -3.29 -5.55
N MET A 168 -9.48 -3.89 -6.39
CA MET A 168 -9.01 -3.32 -7.65
C MET A 168 -9.42 -4.22 -8.82
N GLN A 169 -9.69 -3.62 -9.97
CA GLN A 169 -10.00 -4.32 -11.20
C GLN A 169 -8.96 -4.01 -12.28
N ASN A 170 -8.55 -5.04 -13.03
CA ASN A 170 -7.78 -4.88 -14.25
C ASN A 170 -8.70 -4.42 -15.39
N THR A 171 -8.58 -3.15 -15.77
CA THR A 171 -9.33 -2.55 -16.89
C THR A 171 -8.51 -2.48 -18.17
N GLY A 172 -7.26 -2.95 -18.13
CA GLY A 172 -6.39 -3.04 -19.28
C GLY A 172 -6.65 -4.28 -20.14
N THR A 173 -5.89 -4.40 -21.23
CA THR A 173 -5.93 -5.55 -22.13
C THR A 173 -4.86 -6.60 -21.85
N CYS A 174 -3.92 -6.31 -20.96
CA CYS A 174 -2.84 -7.20 -20.56
C CYS A 174 -3.10 -7.80 -19.17
N THR A 175 -2.79 -9.09 -19.02
CA THR A 175 -2.80 -9.75 -17.70
C THR A 175 -1.73 -9.13 -16.81
N TRP A 176 -2.06 -8.87 -15.55
CA TRP A 176 -1.06 -8.56 -14.53
C TRP A 176 -0.47 -9.88 -14.04
N ASP A 177 0.82 -10.05 -14.26
CA ASP A 177 1.55 -11.29 -14.02
C ASP A 177 2.70 -11.09 -13.04
N GLU A 178 3.63 -12.05 -12.99
CA GLU A 178 4.73 -12.08 -12.05
C GLU A 178 5.57 -10.80 -12.11
N GLY A 179 5.88 -10.24 -10.94
CA GLY A 179 6.67 -9.02 -10.83
C GLY A 179 5.85 -7.74 -10.77
N PHE A 180 4.56 -7.76 -11.14
CA PHE A 180 3.66 -6.64 -10.87
C PHE A 180 3.43 -6.50 -9.36
N TYR A 181 3.32 -5.26 -8.88
CA TYR A 181 3.19 -4.99 -7.45
C TYR A 181 2.39 -3.74 -7.12
N PHE A 182 1.94 -3.69 -5.88
CA PHE A 182 1.18 -2.59 -5.31
C PHE A 182 1.94 -2.01 -4.12
N ALA A 183 2.25 -0.72 -4.18
CA ALA A 183 3.12 -0.07 -3.20
C ALA A 183 2.67 1.37 -2.89
N ALA A 184 3.01 1.82 -1.68
CA ALA A 184 2.87 3.21 -1.29
C ALA A 184 3.96 4.05 -1.94
N TRP A 185 3.59 5.27 -2.35
CA TRP A 185 4.54 6.26 -2.88
C TRP A 185 4.54 7.57 -2.10
N ALA A 186 3.53 7.79 -1.25
CA ALA A 186 3.47 8.91 -0.33
C ALA A 186 2.64 8.60 0.92
N GLY A 187 2.83 9.39 1.98
CA GLY A 187 2.11 9.30 3.25
C GLY A 187 2.98 8.85 4.43
N PRO A 188 2.37 8.60 5.60
CA PRO A 188 3.10 8.17 6.79
C PRO A 188 3.83 6.84 6.57
N PRO A 189 5.07 6.68 7.07
CA PRO A 189 5.82 5.45 6.90
C PRO A 189 5.12 4.20 7.45
N SER A 190 4.39 4.35 8.56
CA SER A 190 3.63 3.26 9.21
C SER A 190 2.41 2.78 8.42
N MET A 191 1.97 3.58 7.43
CA MET A 191 0.82 3.30 6.56
C MET A 191 1.25 2.93 5.14
N GLY A 192 2.54 2.79 4.87
CA GLY A 192 3.00 2.43 3.53
C GLY A 192 4.50 2.46 3.29
N LEU A 193 5.16 3.61 3.48
CA LEU A 193 6.55 3.77 2.99
C LEU A 193 7.58 2.84 3.66
N ASN A 194 7.29 2.30 4.85
CA ASN A 194 8.12 1.29 5.52
C ASN A 194 7.60 -0.15 5.35
N LEU A 195 6.55 -0.35 4.55
CA LEU A 195 5.92 -1.66 4.36
C LEU A 195 6.41 -2.31 3.07
N ASN A 196 6.48 -3.64 3.08
CA ASN A 196 6.76 -4.40 1.88
C ASN A 196 5.62 -4.21 0.86
N PRO A 197 5.93 -4.00 -0.43
CA PRO A 197 4.93 -4.05 -1.48
C PRO A 197 4.17 -5.38 -1.50
N TRP A 198 2.90 -5.35 -1.89
CA TRP A 198 2.17 -6.56 -2.25
C TRP A 198 2.54 -6.94 -3.68
N LYS A 199 3.03 -8.16 -3.92
CA LYS A 199 3.58 -8.58 -5.21
C LYS A 199 2.89 -9.83 -5.72
N ILE A 200 2.73 -9.90 -7.04
CA ILE A 200 2.35 -11.12 -7.75
C ILE A 200 3.64 -11.94 -7.94
N MET A 201 3.65 -13.15 -7.40
CA MET A 201 4.84 -14.02 -7.38
C MET A 201 4.63 -15.33 -8.14
N GLU A 202 3.37 -15.72 -8.38
CA GLU A 202 3.05 -17.01 -9.01
C GLU A 202 1.81 -16.94 -9.88
N LYS A 203 1.69 -17.88 -10.82
CA LYS A 203 0.65 -17.91 -11.85
C LYS A 203 -0.78 -17.96 -11.30
N SER A 204 -0.99 -18.58 -10.15
CA SER A 204 -2.27 -18.62 -9.42
C SER A 204 -2.78 -17.23 -9.02
N GLN A 205 -1.90 -16.23 -8.94
CA GLN A 205 -2.21 -14.86 -8.53
C GLN A 205 -2.41 -13.91 -9.72
N PHE A 206 -2.25 -14.39 -10.95
CA PHE A 206 -2.35 -13.53 -12.13
C PHE A 206 -3.76 -12.96 -12.28
N ILE A 207 -3.84 -11.67 -12.60
CA ILE A 207 -5.12 -10.97 -12.78
C ILE A 207 -5.33 -10.72 -14.27
N PRO A 208 -6.14 -11.53 -14.97
CA PRO A 208 -6.42 -11.32 -16.38
C PRO A 208 -7.21 -10.02 -16.62
N PRO A 209 -7.31 -9.54 -17.87
CA PRO A 209 -8.21 -8.45 -18.24
C PRO A 209 -9.64 -8.65 -17.71
N GLY A 210 -10.20 -7.62 -17.09
CA GLY A 210 -11.50 -7.66 -16.41
C GLY A 210 -11.49 -8.33 -15.03
N GLY A 211 -10.40 -8.99 -14.65
CA GLY A 211 -10.21 -9.65 -13.37
C GLY A 211 -10.17 -8.68 -12.19
N VAL A 212 -10.53 -9.17 -11.01
CA VAL A 212 -10.64 -8.39 -9.77
C VAL A 212 -9.76 -9.02 -8.69
N VAL A 213 -9.11 -8.17 -7.89
CA VAL A 213 -8.24 -8.60 -6.78
C VAL A 213 -8.47 -7.75 -5.54
N ASP A 214 -8.44 -8.41 -4.39
CA ASP A 214 -8.48 -7.79 -3.07
C ASP A 214 -7.06 -7.71 -2.51
N ILE A 215 -6.53 -6.50 -2.39
CA ILE A 215 -5.15 -6.23 -1.95
C ILE A 215 -5.20 -5.82 -0.49
N GLY A 216 -4.74 -6.70 0.39
CA GLY A 216 -4.77 -6.48 1.84
C GLY A 216 -3.40 -6.17 2.43
N ILE A 217 -3.28 -5.03 3.11
CA ILE A 217 -2.04 -4.54 3.73
C ILE A 217 -2.25 -4.31 5.23
N ASN A 218 -1.31 -4.83 6.04
CA ASN A 218 -1.24 -4.54 7.47
C ASN A 218 -0.56 -3.19 7.70
N MET A 219 -1.21 -2.29 8.42
CA MET A 219 -0.74 -0.93 8.68
C MET A 219 -0.83 -0.58 10.17
N TYR A 220 -0.14 0.50 10.56
CA TYR A 220 -0.26 1.09 11.89
C TYR A 220 -0.66 2.56 11.78
N ALA A 221 -1.65 2.96 12.57
CA ALA A 221 -2.02 4.35 12.76
C ALA A 221 -0.82 5.12 13.35
N PRO A 222 -0.54 6.36 12.87
CA PRO A 222 0.50 7.19 13.47
C PRO A 222 0.28 7.45 14.96
N GLY A 223 1.35 7.81 15.67
CA GLY A 223 1.33 7.96 17.13
C GLY A 223 0.69 9.24 17.64
N ASP A 224 0.60 10.28 16.81
CA ASP A 224 0.00 11.56 17.18
C ASP A 224 -1.43 11.65 16.64
N PRO A 225 -2.35 12.33 17.34
CA PRO A 225 -3.68 12.58 16.82
C PRO A 225 -3.64 13.49 15.58
N GLY A 226 -4.49 13.20 14.62
CA GLY A 226 -4.55 13.95 13.37
C GLY A 226 -5.21 13.15 12.24
N GLU A 227 -5.45 13.82 11.12
CA GLU A 227 -5.86 13.16 9.88
C GLU A 227 -4.62 12.75 9.09
N TYR A 228 -4.64 11.52 8.57
CA TYR A 228 -3.53 10.96 7.83
C TYR A 228 -3.99 10.33 6.53
N VAL A 229 -3.19 10.54 5.47
CA VAL A 229 -3.43 10.00 4.14
C VAL A 229 -2.18 9.26 3.68
N ALA A 230 -2.35 8.02 3.21
CA ALA A 230 -1.32 7.32 2.45
C ALA A 230 -1.80 7.02 1.03
N HIS A 231 -0.92 7.20 0.06
CA HIS A 231 -1.19 7.05 -1.36
C HIS A 231 -0.50 5.80 -1.90
N TRP A 232 -1.26 4.99 -2.64
CA TRP A 232 -0.85 3.70 -3.17
C TRP A 232 -1.10 3.62 -4.66
N SER A 233 -0.23 2.90 -5.37
CA SER A 233 -0.34 2.70 -6.80
C SER A 233 0.10 1.30 -7.20
N TRP A 234 -0.42 0.84 -8.33
CA TRP A 234 0.12 -0.32 -9.04
C TRP A 234 1.38 0.07 -9.81
N TYR A 235 2.30 -0.88 -9.89
CA TYR A 235 3.53 -0.81 -10.64
C TYR A 235 3.69 -2.10 -11.44
N ASP A 236 4.18 -1.96 -12.67
CA ASP A 236 4.48 -3.11 -13.51
C ASP A 236 5.82 -3.77 -13.16
N ASP A 237 6.11 -4.85 -13.87
CA ASP A 237 7.36 -5.60 -13.85
C ASP A 237 8.63 -4.75 -14.10
N ASN A 238 8.48 -3.57 -14.72
CA ASN A 238 9.56 -2.62 -14.98
C ASN A 238 9.57 -1.46 -13.97
N GLY A 239 8.76 -1.53 -12.92
CA GLY A 239 8.64 -0.49 -11.90
C GLY A 239 7.95 0.79 -12.38
N LYS A 240 7.20 0.75 -13.49
CA LYS A 240 6.41 1.90 -13.96
C LYS A 240 5.03 1.90 -13.31
N PRO A 241 4.59 3.03 -12.72
CA PRO A 241 3.25 3.12 -12.17
C PRO A 241 2.21 3.09 -13.30
N PHE A 242 1.06 2.46 -13.05
CA PHE A 242 -0.05 2.43 -14.00
C PHE A 242 -1.42 2.44 -13.30
N GLY A 243 -2.45 2.78 -14.07
CA GLY A 243 -3.83 2.81 -13.60
C GLY A 243 -4.12 3.86 -12.53
N GLN A 244 -5.31 3.72 -11.92
CA GLN A 244 -5.78 4.59 -10.86
C GLN A 244 -5.03 4.32 -9.55
N SER A 245 -4.40 5.37 -8.99
CA SER A 245 -3.92 5.37 -7.61
C SER A 245 -5.08 5.47 -6.61
N VAL A 246 -4.88 4.92 -5.42
CA VAL A 246 -5.88 4.94 -4.34
C VAL A 246 -5.28 5.48 -3.05
N THR A 247 -6.16 5.81 -2.12
CA THR A 247 -5.79 6.33 -0.80
C THR A 247 -6.31 5.44 0.32
N VAL A 248 -5.69 5.59 1.48
CA VAL A 248 -6.31 5.28 2.77
C VAL A 248 -6.27 6.55 3.60
N VAL A 249 -7.45 7.02 4.02
CA VAL A 249 -7.61 8.19 4.88
C VAL A 249 -8.10 7.74 6.24
N ILE A 250 -7.37 8.09 7.31
CA ILE A 250 -7.75 7.77 8.69
C ILE A 250 -7.67 9.00 9.59
N VAL A 251 -8.34 8.91 10.73
CA VAL A 251 -8.23 9.91 11.81
C VAL A 251 -7.70 9.22 13.07
N VAL A 252 -6.64 9.74 13.64
CA VAL A 252 -6.11 9.27 14.93
C VAL A 252 -6.70 10.13 16.04
N VAL A 253 -7.37 9.50 17.02
CA VAL A 253 -8.03 10.15 18.15
C VAL A 253 -7.48 9.62 19.49
N LYS A 254 -7.45 10.48 20.51
CA LYS A 254 -6.99 10.14 21.87
C LYS A 254 -8.02 9.36 22.66
#